data_AF-A0A8J3IWJ8-F1
#
_entry.id   AF-A0A8J3IWJ8-F1
#
_cell.length_a   1.000
_cell.length_b   1.000
_cell.length_c   1.000
_cell.angle_alpha   90.00
_cell.angle_beta   90.00
_cell.angle_gamma   90.00
#
_symmetry.space_group_name_H-M   'P 1'
#
loop_
_entity.id
_entity.type
_entity.pdbx_description
1 polymer ?
#
loop_
_entity_poly.entity_id
_entity_poly.type
_entity_poly.pdbx_seq_one_letter_code
_entity_poly.pdbx_strand_id
1 'polypeptide(L)'
;MFLENATLQETLQRTSWKSYEVFLLEAAHTLFIYDPAHETLFHINTTPNEFLILTRLLHAPPREVIPFQELFPFASEQAGGSPAPLQRHISRLKKKLPSHWIISCETWFGYYLWERAS
;
A
#
# COMPACT_ATOMS: atom_id res chain seq x y z
N MET A 1 -19.43 -5.44 -35.56
CA MET A 1 -18.00 -5.18 -35.30
C MET A 1 -17.93 -4.56 -33.91
N PHE A 2 -17.83 -5.41 -32.88
CA PHE A 2 -17.80 -5.01 -31.48
C PHE A 2 -16.34 -4.73 -31.11
N LEU A 3 -15.90 -3.50 -31.39
CA LEU A 3 -14.62 -3.01 -30.90
C LEU A 3 -14.87 -2.34 -29.54
N GLU A 4 -13.97 -2.61 -28.59
CA GLU A 4 -13.72 -1.79 -27.39
C GLU A 4 -14.57 -2.01 -26.12
N ASN A 5 -14.82 -3.26 -25.73
CA ASN A 5 -15.05 -3.58 -24.30
C ASN A 5 -13.82 -4.20 -23.60
N ALA A 6 -12.68 -4.27 -24.30
CA ALA A 6 -11.44 -4.87 -23.80
C ALA A 6 -10.51 -3.85 -23.10
N THR A 7 -10.81 -2.55 -23.16
CA THR A 7 -9.92 -1.48 -22.68
C THR A 7 -10.22 -1.00 -21.26
N LEU A 8 -11.36 -1.41 -20.68
CA LEU A 8 -11.74 -1.18 -19.28
C LEU A 8 -11.57 -2.44 -18.42
N GLN A 9 -10.79 -3.42 -18.87
CA GLN A 9 -10.04 -4.27 -17.94
C GLN A 9 -8.80 -3.49 -17.45
N GLU A 10 -9.02 -2.25 -17.02
CA GLU A 10 -8.12 -1.55 -16.12
C GLU A 10 -8.04 -2.44 -14.89
N THR A 11 -6.88 -3.07 -14.69
CA THR A 11 -6.70 -4.29 -13.90
C THR A 11 -7.07 -4.07 -12.43
N LEU A 12 -8.37 -4.10 -12.12
CA LEU A 12 -8.88 -4.09 -10.77
C LEU A 12 -8.48 -5.42 -10.14
N GLN A 13 -7.47 -5.39 -9.28
CA GLN A 13 -7.03 -6.58 -8.57
C GLN A 13 -7.72 -6.63 -7.21
N ARG A 14 -8.38 -7.74 -6.92
CA ARG A 14 -8.90 -8.02 -5.59
C ARG A 14 -7.88 -8.84 -4.82
N THR A 15 -7.57 -8.40 -3.62
CA THR A 15 -6.79 -9.15 -2.63
C THR A 15 -7.48 -9.08 -1.27
N SER A 16 -6.98 -9.85 -0.32
CA SER A 16 -7.40 -9.76 1.07
C SER A 16 -6.20 -9.51 1.96
N TRP A 17 -6.42 -8.73 3.02
CA TRP A 17 -5.42 -8.54 4.06
C TRP A 17 -6.10 -8.73 5.41
N LYS A 18 -5.74 -9.81 6.11
CA LYS A 18 -6.49 -10.30 7.28
C LYS A 18 -7.97 -10.51 6.91
N SER A 19 -8.90 -9.84 7.60
CA SER A 19 -10.34 -9.89 7.35
C SER A 19 -10.84 -8.82 6.36
N TYR A 20 -9.96 -7.97 5.85
CA TYR A 20 -10.32 -6.88 4.95
C TYR A 20 -10.29 -7.33 3.50
N GLU A 21 -11.24 -6.83 2.72
CA GLU A 21 -11.18 -6.94 1.27
C GLU A 21 -10.53 -5.69 0.70
N VAL A 22 -9.54 -5.86 -0.17
CA VAL A 22 -8.79 -4.76 -0.75
C VAL A 22 -8.89 -4.84 -2.27
N PHE A 23 -9.32 -3.74 -2.88
CA PHE A 23 -9.41 -3.59 -4.31
C PHE A 23 -8.38 -2.56 -4.77
N LEU A 24 -7.48 -2.98 -5.66
CA LEU A 24 -6.38 -2.20 -6.17
C LEU A 24 -6.69 -1.78 -7.61
N LEU A 25 -6.79 -0.48 -7.85
CA LEU A 25 -6.96 0.08 -9.19
C LEU A 25 -5.64 0.75 -9.61
N GLU A 26 -4.79 -0.03 -10.29
CA GLU A 26 -3.42 0.38 -10.63
C GLU A 26 -3.40 1.60 -11.56
N ALA A 27 -4.27 1.64 -12.58
CA ALA A 27 -4.34 2.75 -13.54
C ALA A 27 -4.60 4.12 -12.88
N ALA A 28 -5.35 4.13 -11.77
CA ALA A 28 -5.68 5.33 -11.02
C ALA A 28 -4.79 5.55 -9.77
N HIS A 29 -3.94 4.57 -9.42
CA HIS A 29 -3.20 4.54 -8.15
C HIS A 29 -4.12 4.71 -6.93
N THR A 30 -5.24 3.99 -6.95
CA THR A 30 -6.30 4.08 -5.94
C THR A 30 -6.55 2.73 -5.30
N LEU A 31 -6.84 2.73 -4.00
CA LEU A 31 -7.23 1.55 -3.25
C LEU A 31 -8.62 1.75 -2.63
N PHE A 32 -9.41 0.69 -2.62
CA PHE A 32 -10.62 0.58 -1.81
C PHE A 32 -10.41 -0.52 -0.77
N ILE A 33 -10.63 -0.20 0.51
CA ILE A 33 -10.52 -1.15 1.60
C ILE A 33 -11.91 -1.28 2.22
N TYR A 34 -12.49 -2.47 2.12
CA TYR A 34 -13.73 -2.79 2.79
C TYR A 34 -13.44 -3.50 4.11
N ASP A 35 -13.96 -2.94 5.20
CA ASP A 35 -13.99 -3.53 6.53
C ASP A 35 -15.37 -4.19 6.75
N PRO A 36 -15.48 -5.52 6.64
CA PRO A 36 -16.76 -6.21 6.81
C PRO A 36 -17.30 -6.14 8.23
N ALA A 37 -16.44 -5.98 9.24
CA ALA A 37 -16.87 -5.98 10.64
C ALA A 37 -17.63 -4.70 11.01
N HIS A 38 -17.28 -3.59 10.35
CA HIS A 38 -17.88 -2.27 10.56
C HIS A 38 -18.67 -1.78 9.35
N GLU A 39 -18.89 -2.63 8.35
CA GLU A 39 -19.56 -2.30 7.08
C GLU A 39 -19.05 -0.99 6.45
N THR A 40 -17.75 -0.73 6.55
CA THR A 40 -17.15 0.56 6.18
C THR A 40 -16.25 0.40 4.96
N LEU A 41 -16.39 1.31 3.99
CA LEU A 41 -15.54 1.39 2.80
C LEU A 41 -14.61 2.60 2.89
N PHE A 42 -13.30 2.36 2.87
CA PHE A 42 -12.28 3.40 2.79
C PHE A 42 -11.82 3.57 1.34
N HIS A 43 -11.72 4.83 0.90
CA HIS A 43 -11.22 5.20 -0.41
C HIS A 43 -9.90 5.95 -0.26
N ILE A 44 -8.83 5.40 -0.84
CA ILE A 44 -7.46 5.88 -0.64
C ILE A 44 -6.84 6.24 -2.00
N ASN A 45 -6.67 7.54 -2.23
CA ASN A 45 -5.94 8.05 -3.39
C ASN A 45 -4.45 8.18 -3.06
N THR A 46 -3.59 7.61 -3.91
CA THR A 46 -2.15 7.60 -3.71
C THR A 46 -1.40 8.18 -4.91
N THR A 47 -0.19 8.68 -4.68
CA THR A 47 0.77 8.86 -5.79
C THR A 47 1.28 7.49 -6.28
N PRO A 48 1.87 7.37 -7.48
CA PRO A 48 2.41 6.10 -7.96
C PRO A 48 3.38 5.42 -6.97
N ASN A 49 4.29 6.18 -6.35
CA ASN A 49 5.21 5.63 -5.36
C ASN A 49 4.49 5.15 -4.08
N GLU A 50 3.51 5.92 -3.62
CA GLU A 50 2.69 5.54 -2.45
C GLU A 50 1.88 4.27 -2.72
N PHE A 51 1.35 4.12 -3.94
CA PHE A 51 0.64 2.92 -4.39
C PHE A 51 1.55 1.70 -4.34
N LEU A 52 2.75 1.79 -4.92
CA LEU A 52 3.72 0.69 -4.95
C LEU A 52 4.14 0.28 -3.53
N ILE A 53 4.48 1.26 -2.68
CA ILE A 53 4.86 1.01 -1.28
C ILE A 53 3.72 0.30 -0.53
N LEU A 54 2.51 0.84 -0.60
CA LEU A 54 1.36 0.30 0.14
C LEU A 54 0.99 -1.09 -0.38
N THR A 55 1.01 -1.29 -1.69
CA THR A 55 0.74 -2.60 -2.31
C THR A 55 1.78 -3.63 -1.88
N ARG A 56 3.06 -3.26 -1.78
CA ARG A 56 4.10 -4.17 -1.29
C ARG A 56 3.88 -4.56 0.17
N LEU A 57 3.51 -3.60 1.02
CA LEU A 57 3.19 -3.85 2.43
C LEU A 57 1.93 -4.71 2.61
N LEU A 58 0.94 -4.56 1.74
CA LEU A 58 -0.31 -5.34 1.75
C LEU A 58 -0.12 -6.80 1.33
N HIS A 59 0.81 -7.06 0.41
CA HIS A 59 1.12 -8.43 0.00
C HIS A 59 2.01 -9.18 1.00
N ALA A 60 2.54 -8.47 2.00
CA ALA A 60 3.31 -9.08 3.08
C ALA A 60 2.38 -9.56 4.21
N PRO A 61 2.70 -10.69 4.85
CA PRO A 61 2.12 -11.08 6.13
C PRO A 61 2.12 -9.93 7.15
N PRO A 62 1.07 -9.81 7.99
CA PRO A 62 1.04 -8.77 9.02
C PRO A 62 2.27 -8.85 9.93
N ARG A 63 2.89 -7.69 10.20
CA ARG A 63 4.14 -7.54 10.96
C ARG A 63 5.40 -8.08 10.30
N GLU A 64 5.34 -8.56 9.07
CA GLU A 64 6.55 -8.89 8.31
C GLU A 64 7.24 -7.60 7.86
N VAL A 65 8.55 -7.51 8.16
CA VAL A 65 9.34 -6.32 7.84
C VAL A 65 9.85 -6.40 6.42
N ILE A 66 9.43 -5.43 5.61
CA ILE A 66 9.90 -5.28 4.23
C ILE A 66 11.08 -4.31 4.21
N PRO A 67 12.26 -4.74 3.72
CA PRO A 67 13.45 -3.91 3.65
C PRO A 67 13.23 -2.60 2.87
N PHE A 68 13.91 -1.52 3.24
CA PHE A 68 13.77 -0.22 2.57
C PHE A 68 14.02 -0.29 1.05
N GLN A 69 15.01 -1.08 0.63
CA GLN A 69 15.36 -1.30 -0.77
C GLN A 69 14.24 -1.98 -1.59
N GLU A 70 13.38 -2.77 -0.94
CA GLU A 70 12.25 -3.42 -1.61
C GLU A 70 11.03 -2.50 -1.69
N LEU A 71 10.88 -1.57 -0.74
CA LEU A 71 9.80 -0.58 -0.73
C LEU A 71 10.09 0.60 -1.66
N PHE A 72 11.37 0.88 -1.90
CA PHE A 72 11.81 2.01 -2.71
C PHE A 72 13.12 1.67 -3.44
N PRO A 73 13.06 0.84 -4.49
CA PRO A 73 14.26 0.36 -5.19
C PRO A 73 15.11 1.49 -5.78
N PHE A 74 14.50 2.61 -6.16
CA PHE A 74 15.24 3.79 -6.64
C PHE A 74 16.09 4.50 -5.57
N ALA A 75 15.93 4.18 -4.27
CA ALA A 75 16.83 4.71 -3.23
C ALA A 75 18.12 3.90 -3.08
N SER A 76 18.17 2.62 -3.50
CA SER A 76 19.37 1.79 -3.33
C SER A 76 20.43 2.00 -4.40
N GLU A 77 20.06 2.57 -5.57
CA GLU A 77 21.02 2.81 -6.67
C GLU A 77 21.98 3.97 -6.39
N GLN A 78 21.67 4.84 -5.43
CA GLN A 78 22.61 5.83 -4.94
C GLN A 78 23.29 5.26 -3.69
N ALA A 79 24.56 4.87 -3.81
CA ALA A 79 25.38 4.51 -2.65
C ALA A 79 25.34 5.67 -1.63
N GLY A 80 24.60 5.50 -0.52
CA GLY A 80 24.32 6.56 0.45
C GLY A 80 22.94 7.23 0.34
N GLY A 81 22.00 6.65 -0.40
CA GLY A 81 20.64 7.16 -0.60
C GLY A 81 19.92 7.42 0.72
N SER A 82 19.51 8.67 0.94
CA SER A 82 18.76 9.05 2.14
C SER A 82 17.40 8.36 2.16
N PRO A 83 16.95 7.80 3.31
CA PRO A 83 15.59 7.26 3.44
C PRO A 83 14.51 8.36 3.48
N ALA A 84 14.88 9.65 3.44
CA ALA A 84 13.97 10.78 3.57
C ALA A 84 12.80 10.78 2.55
N PRO A 85 12.99 10.42 1.26
CA PRO A 85 11.87 10.32 0.32
C PRO A 85 10.88 9.23 0.70
N LEU A 86 11.36 8.03 1.06
CA LEU A 86 10.51 6.92 1.52
C LEU A 86 9.74 7.32 2.80
N GLN A 87 10.42 7.89 3.78
CA GLN A 87 9.80 8.40 5.01
C GLN A 87 8.65 9.36 4.73
N ARG A 88 8.81 10.30 3.78
CA ARG A 88 7.76 11.24 3.39
C ARG A 88 6.53 10.54 2.83
N HIS A 89 6.72 9.54 1.95
CA HIS A 89 5.62 8.75 1.41
C HIS A 89 4.91 7.95 2.51
N ILE A 90 5.66 7.30 3.41
CA ILE A 90 5.10 6.59 4.57
C ILE A 90 4.29 7.53 5.48
N SER A 91 4.82 8.73 5.78
CA SER A 91 4.09 9.72 6.60
C SER A 91 2.79 10.18 5.96
N ARG A 92 2.71 10.26 4.64
CA ARG A 92 1.48 10.58 3.91
C ARG A 92 0.50 9.40 3.94
N LEU A 93 0.98 8.19 3.68
CA LEU A 93 0.17 6.96 3.75
C LEU A 93 -0.49 6.79 5.12
N LYS A 94 0.26 7.00 6.21
CA LYS A 94 -0.26 6.94 7.60
C LYS A 94 -1.45 7.87 7.85
N LYS A 95 -1.58 8.98 7.11
CA LYS A 95 -2.70 9.93 7.24
C LYS A 95 -3.93 9.54 6.43
N LYS A 96 -3.76 8.64 5.46
CA LYS A 96 -4.81 8.22 4.52
C LYS A 96 -5.41 6.86 4.88
N LEU A 97 -4.64 6.01 5.56
CA LEU A 97 -5.06 4.67 5.96
C LEU A 97 -6.14 4.71 7.08
N PRO A 98 -6.93 3.63 7.22
CA PRO A 98 -7.80 3.45 8.38
C PRO A 98 -7.01 3.59 9.68
N SER A 99 -7.61 4.20 10.71
CA SER A 99 -6.91 4.56 11.96
C SER A 99 -6.38 3.37 12.77
N HIS A 100 -6.88 2.17 12.52
CA HIS A 100 -6.44 0.92 13.13
C HIS A 100 -5.34 0.22 12.31
N TRP A 101 -5.06 0.65 11.08
CA TRP A 101 -3.95 0.17 10.26
C TRP A 101 -2.70 1.00 10.51
N ILE A 102 -1.66 0.36 11.04
CA ILE A 102 -0.44 1.01 11.47
C ILE A 102 0.73 0.55 10.61
N ILE A 103 1.43 1.52 10.03
CA ILE A 103 2.74 1.29 9.43
C ILE A 103 3.82 1.57 10.49
N SER A 104 4.59 0.57 10.88
CA SER A 104 5.70 0.72 11.82
C SER A 104 7.04 0.58 11.12
N CYS A 105 8.07 1.22 11.68
CA CYS A 105 9.44 1.13 11.19
C CYS A 105 10.22 0.18 12.10
N GLU A 106 10.99 -0.72 11.50
CA GLU A 106 12.09 -1.41 12.18
C GLU A 106 13.36 -0.62 11.90
N THR A 107 14.09 -0.24 12.96
CA THR A 107 15.18 0.73 12.84
C THR A 107 16.27 0.16 11.93
N TRP A 108 16.72 0.95 10.95
CA TRP A 108 17.76 0.60 9.98
C TRP A 108 17.43 -0.56 9.02
N PHE A 109 16.22 -1.13 9.07
CA PHE A 109 15.88 -2.29 8.26
C PHE A 109 14.74 -2.02 7.27
N GLY A 110 13.57 -1.60 7.76
CA GLY A 110 12.38 -1.59 6.90
C GLY A 110 11.11 -1.07 7.55
N TYR A 111 9.99 -1.29 6.85
CA TYR A 111 8.64 -1.02 7.36
C TYR A 111 7.78 -2.28 7.32
N TYR A 112 6.79 -2.32 8.21
CA TYR A 112 5.77 -3.37 8.22
C TYR A 112 4.39 -2.77 8.48
N LEU A 113 3.36 -3.44 7.96
CA LEU A 113 1.97 -3.12 8.20
C LEU A 113 1.39 -4.06 9.26
N TRP A 114 0.63 -3.52 10.19
CA TRP A 114 -0.09 -4.30 11.19
C TRP A 114 -1.37 -3.59 11.62
N GLU A 115 -2.25 -4.33 12.26
CA GLU A 115 -3.53 -3.82 12.75
C GLU A 115 -3.50 -3.73 14.27
N ARG A 116 -3.89 -2.58 14.82
CA ARG A 116 -4.08 -2.41 16.26
C ARG A 116 -5.32 -3.18 16.69
N ALA A 117 -5.15 -4.07 17.68
CA ALA A 117 -6.28 -4.72 18.33
C ALA A 117 -7.23 -3.65 18.89
N SER A 118 -8.51 -3.75 18.53
CA SER A 118 -9.57 -2.89 19.03
C SER A 118 -10.05 -3.38 20.39
#